data_AF-A0A0U3BEW8-F1
#
_entry.id   AF-A0A0U3BEW8-F1
#
_cell.length_a   1.000
_cell.length_b   1.000
_cell.length_c   1.000
_cell.angle_alpha   90.00
_cell.angle_beta   90.00
_cell.angle_gamma   90.00
#
_symmetry.space_group_name_H-M   'P 1'
#
loop_
_entity.id
_entity.type
_entity.pdbx_description
1 polymer ?
#
loop_
_entity_poly.entity_id
_entity_poly.type
_entity_poly.pdbx_seq_one_letter_code
_entity_poly.pdbx_strand_id
1 'polypeptide(L)'
;MEEMANPSGPRKELVNNYCSEFMQLVKDVQMTLREEIKSACEYRPFEKCDYVPRISNEICCKKLEYVIAQLDEMKQTIEEYGDAA
;
A
#
# COMPACT_ATOMS: atom_id res chain seq x y z
N MET A 1 1.30 -39.83 16.52
CA MET A 1 0.20 -40.07 17.49
C MET A 1 -0.01 -41.56 17.74
N GLU A 2 0.07 -42.41 16.72
CA GLU A 2 0.03 -43.89 16.85
C GLU A 2 1.11 -44.48 17.77
N GLU A 3 2.34 -43.95 17.78
CA GLU A 3 3.40 -44.47 18.67
C GLU A 3 3.21 -44.15 20.17
N MET A 4 2.30 -43.23 20.52
CA MET A 4 1.92 -42.98 21.91
C MET A 4 0.91 -44.00 22.44
N ALA A 5 0.35 -44.84 21.56
CA ALA A 5 -0.60 -45.91 21.88
C ALA A 5 0.08 -47.27 22.14
N ASN A 6 1.40 -47.28 22.40
CA ASN A 6 2.12 -48.50 22.74
C ASN A 6 1.62 -49.07 24.09
N PRO A 7 1.22 -50.35 24.19
CA PRO A 7 0.78 -51.00 25.42
C PRO A 7 1.82 -51.01 26.56
N SER A 8 3.11 -50.76 26.26
CA SER A 8 4.17 -50.61 27.27
C SER A 8 4.29 -49.20 27.87
N GLY A 9 3.39 -48.29 27.51
CA GLY A 9 3.39 -46.89 27.95
C GLY A 9 4.20 -45.96 27.03
N PRO A 10 3.97 -44.64 27.11
CA PRO A 10 4.65 -43.68 26.24
C PRO A 10 6.16 -43.63 26.53
N ARG A 11 6.98 -43.76 25.48
CA ARG A 11 8.43 -43.53 25.55
C ARG A 11 8.67 -42.05 25.86
N LYS A 12 9.09 -41.76 27.09
CA LYS A 12 9.26 -40.39 27.62
C LYS A 12 10.08 -39.47 26.71
N GLU A 13 11.16 -39.98 26.12
CA GLU A 13 12.01 -39.23 25.18
C GLU A 13 11.27 -38.84 23.90
N LEU A 14 10.47 -39.74 23.35
CA LEU A 14 9.70 -39.49 22.13
C LEU A 14 8.61 -38.44 22.36
N VAL A 15 7.90 -38.53 23.51
CA VAL A 15 6.91 -37.52 23.90
C VAL A 15 7.56 -36.15 24.08
N ASN A 16 8.72 -36.10 24.75
CA ASN A 16 9.46 -34.85 24.91
C ASN A 16 9.86 -34.25 23.55
N ASN A 17 10.35 -35.06 22.63
CA ASN A 17 10.72 -34.61 21.28
C ASN A 17 9.52 -34.04 20.53
N TYR A 18 8.37 -34.74 20.53
CA TYR A 18 7.15 -34.23 19.91
C TYR A 18 6.63 -32.96 20.56
N CYS A 19 6.68 -32.85 21.88
CA CYS A 19 6.31 -31.62 22.57
C CYS A 19 7.25 -30.46 22.20
N SER A 20 8.56 -30.71 22.09
CA SER A 20 9.53 -29.71 21.66
C SER A 20 9.31 -29.27 20.21
N GLU A 21 9.09 -30.21 19.28
CA GLU A 21 8.77 -29.91 17.89
C GLU A 21 7.48 -29.11 17.75
N PHE A 22 6.42 -29.52 18.46
CA PHE A 22 5.15 -28.80 18.46
C PHE A 22 5.33 -27.36 18.96
N MET A 23 6.04 -27.17 20.07
CA MET A 23 6.31 -25.84 20.61
C MET A 23 7.17 -25.00 19.67
N GLN A 24 8.08 -25.61 18.91
CA GLN A 24 8.87 -24.91 17.90
C GLN A 24 7.99 -24.44 16.74
N LEU A 25 7.14 -25.32 16.19
CA LEU A 25 6.19 -24.96 15.13
C LEU A 25 5.23 -23.85 15.57
N VAL A 26 4.75 -23.89 16.81
CA VAL A 26 3.91 -22.81 17.37
C VAL A 26 4.66 -21.48 17.39
N LYS A 27 5.93 -21.47 17.80
CA LYS A 27 6.76 -20.26 17.78
C LYS A 27 6.97 -19.73 16.36
N ASP A 28 7.23 -20.62 15.42
CA ASP A 28 7.47 -20.25 14.01
C ASP A 28 6.21 -19.58 13.43
N VAL A 29 5.03 -20.20 13.63
CA VAL A 29 3.74 -19.60 13.23
C VAL A 29 3.52 -18.24 13.88
N GLN A 30 3.81 -18.10 15.18
CA GLN A 30 3.66 -16.83 15.89
C GLN A 30 4.60 -15.75 15.35
N MET A 31 5.84 -16.10 14.99
CA MET A 31 6.78 -15.15 14.41
C MET A 31 6.33 -14.70 13.01
N THR A 32 5.95 -15.65 12.14
CA THR A 32 5.44 -15.32 10.81
C THR A 32 4.22 -14.41 10.88
N LEU A 33 3.23 -14.73 11.73
CA LEU A 33 2.05 -13.88 11.89
C LEU A 33 2.40 -12.47 12.39
N ARG A 34 3.36 -12.35 13.31
CA ARG A 34 3.83 -11.04 13.80
C ARG A 34 4.48 -10.22 12.68
N GLU A 35 5.29 -10.85 11.84
CA GLU A 35 5.97 -10.20 10.71
C GLU A 35 4.97 -9.74 9.65
N GLU A 36 3.98 -10.58 9.33
CA GLU A 36 2.90 -10.23 8.39
C GLU A 36 2.04 -9.07 8.91
N ILE A 37 1.67 -9.09 10.21
CA ILE A 37 0.94 -7.97 10.83
C ILE A 37 1.78 -6.69 10.76
N LYS A 38 3.07 -6.77 11.08
CA LYS A 38 3.98 -5.62 10.99
C LYS A 38 4.05 -5.08 9.56
N SER A 39 4.24 -5.95 8.58
CA SER A 39 4.26 -5.61 7.16
C SER A 39 2.96 -4.94 6.71
N ALA A 40 1.80 -5.49 7.09
CA ALA A 40 0.49 -4.92 6.76
C ALA A 40 0.26 -3.55 7.42
N CYS A 41 0.77 -3.33 8.64
CA CYS A 41 0.70 -2.04 9.33
C CYS A 41 1.69 -1.00 8.78
N GLU A 42 2.85 -1.44 8.29
CA GLU A 42 3.85 -0.61 7.61
C GLU A 42 3.47 -0.33 6.15
N TYR A 43 2.63 -1.17 5.55
CA TYR A 43 2.05 -0.97 4.24
C TYR A 43 1.10 0.23 4.28
N ARG A 44 1.66 1.41 4.01
CA ARG A 44 0.95 2.68 3.86
C ARG A 44 0.82 2.98 2.37
N PRO A 45 -0.18 2.42 1.66
CA PRO A 45 -0.34 2.59 0.21
C PRO A 45 -0.49 4.06 -0.20
N PHE A 46 -0.90 4.93 0.73
CA PHE A 46 -1.06 6.36 0.49
C PHE A 46 0.18 7.21 0.82
N GLU A 47 1.19 6.69 1.52
CA GLU A 47 2.38 7.47 1.87
C GLU A 47 3.25 7.81 0.65
N LYS A 48 3.18 6.97 -0.39
CA LYS A 48 3.85 7.22 -1.68
C LYS A 48 2.85 7.52 -2.80
N CYS A 49 1.60 7.84 -2.45
CA CYS A 49 0.58 8.12 -3.45
C CYS A 49 0.77 9.51 -4.04
N ASP A 50 1.15 9.55 -5.31
CA ASP A 50 1.33 10.77 -6.09
C ASP A 50 0.01 11.31 -6.68
N TYR A 51 -1.13 10.66 -6.39
CA TYR A 51 -2.43 11.04 -6.92
C TYR A 51 -2.78 12.50 -6.60
N VAL A 52 -2.63 12.91 -5.34
CA VAL A 52 -2.96 14.28 -4.91
C VAL A 52 -2.11 15.32 -5.64
N PRO A 53 -0.75 15.25 -5.65
CA PRO A 53 0.05 16.22 -6.39
C PRO A 53 -0.21 16.15 -7.90
N ARG A 54 -0.46 14.96 -8.48
CA ARG A 54 -0.78 14.81 -9.90
C ARG A 54 -2.09 15.50 -10.28
N ILE A 55 -3.18 15.26 -9.54
CA ILE A 55 -4.48 15.89 -9.80
C ILE A 55 -4.40 17.40 -9.58
N SER A 56 -3.67 17.86 -8.56
CA SER A 56 -3.44 19.30 -8.33
C SER A 56 -2.75 19.95 -9.53
N ASN A 57 -1.71 19.32 -10.08
CA ASN A 57 -1.03 19.80 -11.28
C ASN A 57 -1.95 19.82 -12.50
N GLU A 58 -2.74 18.77 -12.71
CA GLU A 58 -3.71 18.72 -13.82
C GLU A 58 -4.72 19.89 -13.75
N ILE A 59 -5.22 20.18 -12.55
CA ILE A 59 -6.12 21.32 -12.31
C ILE A 59 -5.40 22.65 -12.60
N CYS A 60 -4.15 22.81 -12.19
CA CYS A 60 -3.36 24.00 -12.49
C CYS A 60 -3.15 24.20 -13.99
N CYS A 61 -2.87 23.14 -14.75
CA CYS A 61 -2.77 23.21 -16.21
C CYS A 61 -4.08 23.70 -16.85
N LYS A 62 -5.23 23.13 -16.46
CA LYS A 62 -6.54 23.56 -16.97
C LYS A 62 -6.85 25.03 -16.65
N LYS A 63 -6.46 25.51 -15.47
CA LYS A 63 -6.59 26.93 -15.10
C LYS A 63 -5.73 27.82 -16.00
N LEU A 64 -4.50 27.41 -16.31
CA LEU A 64 -3.62 28.16 -17.21
C LEU A 64 -4.17 28.20 -18.63
N GLU A 65 -4.65 27.07 -19.15
CA GLU A 65 -5.30 26.99 -20.47
C GLU A 65 -6.48 27.96 -20.55
N TYR A 66 -7.32 28.03 -19.51
CA TYR A 66 -8.41 28.99 -19.44
C TYR A 66 -7.94 30.45 -19.47
N VAL A 67 -6.91 30.79 -18.68
CA VAL A 67 -6.36 32.16 -18.68
C VAL A 67 -5.78 32.53 -20.05
N ILE A 68 -5.09 31.60 -20.72
CA ILE A 68 -4.57 31.82 -22.07
C ILE A 68 -5.71 32.11 -23.03
N ALA A 69 -6.78 31.30 -23.01
CA ALA A 69 -7.95 31.53 -23.86
C ALA A 69 -8.57 32.91 -23.65
N GLN A 70 -8.71 33.36 -22.39
CA GLN A 70 -9.22 34.70 -22.10
C GLN A 70 -8.29 35.82 -22.61
N LEU A 71 -6.97 35.62 -22.54
CA LEU A 71 -6.00 36.59 -23.05
C LEU A 71 -6.04 36.68 -24.58
N ASP A 72 -6.21 35.54 -25.26
CA ASP A 72 -6.37 35.50 -26.71
C ASP A 72 -7.66 36.21 -27.16
N GLU A 73 -8.78 36.01 -26.46
CA GLU A 73 -10.03 36.76 -26.70
C GLU A 73 -9.84 38.28 -26.51
N MET A 74 -9.15 38.69 -25.44
CA MET A 74 -8.85 40.10 -25.20
C MET A 74 -7.97 40.69 -26.29
N LYS A 75 -6.95 39.95 -26.75
CA LYS A 75 -6.08 40.36 -27.84
C LYS A 75 -6.88 40.56 -29.14
N GLN A 76 -7.72 39.59 -29.50
CA GLN A 76 -8.57 39.69 -30.68
C GLN A 76 -9.49 40.91 -30.60
N THR A 77 -10.11 41.15 -29.43
CA THR A 77 -10.96 42.32 -29.22
C THR A 77 -10.19 43.62 -29.49
N ILE A 78 -8.95 43.73 -29.01
CA ILE A 78 -8.11 44.92 -29.23
C ILE A 78 -7.76 45.08 -30.71
N GLU A 79 -7.40 44.00 -31.40
CA GLU A 79 -7.08 44.00 -32.83
C GLU A 79 -8.29 44.47 -33.67
N GLU A 80 -9.49 43.97 -33.37
CA GLU A 80 -10.74 44.38 -34.04
C GLU A 80 -11.06 45.87 -33.85
N TYR A 81 -10.79 46.45 -32.67
CA TYR A 81 -10.94 47.88 -32.45
C TYR A 81 -9.87 48.72 -33.16
N GLY A 82 -8.64 48.20 -33.29
CA GLY A 82 -7.54 48.87 -33.98
C GLY A 82 -7.73 48.93 -35.49
N ASP A 83 -8.29 47.88 -36.09
CA ASP A 83 -8.59 47.80 -37.53
C ASP A 83 -9.83 48.63 -37.94
N ALA A 84 -10.66 49.02 -36.98
CA ALA A 84 -11.87 49.83 -37.20
C ALA A 84 -11.64 51.35 -37.10
N ALA A 85 -10.42 51.81 -36.81
CA ALA A 85 -10.03 53.22 -36.65
C ALA A 85 -9.20 53.73 -37.82
#